data_AF-A0A1I3IKW2-F1
#
_entry.id   AF-A0A1I3IKW2-F1
#
_cell.length_a   1.000
_cell.length_b   1.000
_cell.length_c   1.000
_cell.angle_alpha   90.00
_cell.angle_beta   90.00
_cell.angle_gamma   90.00
#
_symmetry.space_group_name_H-M   'P 1'
#
loop_
_entity.id
_entity.type
_entity.pdbx_description
1 polymer ?
#
loop_
_entity_poly.entity_id
_entity_poly.type
_entity_poly.pdbx_seq_one_letter_code
_entity_poly.pdbx_strand_id
1 'polypeptide(L)'
;MKNQNFKVVISFFCIWLTNFFSKEVQFVSSFILILSFGILHGANDLFLLNKIKNKKKQSVIVLLIKYVSVVLSVVILFYFIPKLALLSFILISAFHFGEQHWTNKLHIKSDFIKKTFVFFYGFFILFLLFFFHQNDVRDIVFTIIDYKISKSVIEIPFYISTLMLFLTGTYMFFKNSTFKAKLVLELFFLIVFAVIFKTAALLWGFAIYFIFWHSIPSMIDQVQYLYGSWNKNNFIKYCKSALWFWLISIVGIAILYFVFKDEKLFEAMFFAFLAAITVPHVWVIISMFGTKKEIED
;
A
#
# COMPACT_ATOMS: atom_id res chain seq x y z
N MET A 1 -12.88 15.27 -8.40
CA MET A 1 -14.00 14.66 -9.15
C MET A 1 -13.53 13.86 -10.38
N LYS A 2 -12.84 14.43 -11.40
CA LYS A 2 -12.41 13.64 -12.58
C LYS A 2 -11.59 12.37 -12.27
N ASN A 3 -10.63 12.43 -11.35
CA ASN A 3 -9.81 11.25 -11.00
C ASN A 3 -10.55 10.20 -10.16
N GLN A 4 -11.60 10.55 -9.42
CA GLN A 4 -12.35 9.59 -8.59
C GLN A 4 -13.27 8.73 -9.46
N ASN A 5 -13.94 9.35 -10.44
CA ASN A 5 -14.81 8.63 -11.38
C ASN A 5 -13.98 7.62 -12.19
N PHE A 6 -12.77 7.99 -12.62
CA PHE A 6 -11.86 7.07 -13.31
C PHE A 6 -11.52 5.83 -12.46
N LYS A 7 -11.16 6.01 -11.18
CA LYS A 7 -10.84 4.89 -10.27
C LYS A 7 -12.01 3.92 -10.12
N VAL A 8 -13.23 4.44 -9.99
CA VAL A 8 -14.43 3.61 -9.87
C VAL A 8 -14.66 2.84 -11.16
N VAL A 9 -14.64 3.53 -12.31
CA VAL A 9 -14.86 2.92 -13.63
C VAL A 9 -13.82 1.83 -13.91
N ILE A 10 -12.52 2.12 -13.69
CA ILE A 10 -11.47 1.12 -13.93
C ILE A 10 -11.57 -0.04 -12.96
N SER A 11 -11.98 0.19 -11.71
CA SER A 11 -12.20 -0.90 -10.74
C SER A 11 -13.33 -1.82 -11.18
N PHE A 12 -14.48 -1.27 -11.59
CA PHE A 12 -15.58 -2.07 -12.12
C PHE A 12 -15.21 -2.77 -13.43
N PHE A 13 -14.43 -2.13 -14.30
CA PHE A 13 -13.90 -2.79 -15.49
C PHE A 13 -13.00 -3.97 -15.13
N CYS A 14 -12.10 -3.84 -14.15
CA CYS A 14 -11.26 -4.94 -13.68
C CYS A 14 -12.07 -6.08 -13.02
N ILE A 15 -13.16 -5.77 -12.30
CA ILE A 15 -14.11 -6.77 -11.79
C ILE A 15 -14.81 -7.48 -12.94
N TRP A 16 -15.25 -6.74 -13.95
CA TRP A 16 -15.89 -7.32 -15.12
C TRP A 16 -14.93 -8.29 -15.85
N LEU A 17 -13.65 -7.92 -15.98
CA LEU A 17 -12.60 -8.79 -16.53
C LEU A 17 -12.39 -10.06 -15.71
N THR A 18 -12.63 -10.06 -14.40
CA THR A 18 -12.52 -11.26 -13.55
C THR A 18 -13.40 -12.41 -14.06
N ASN A 19 -14.55 -12.12 -14.69
CA ASN A 19 -15.42 -13.16 -15.26
C ASN A 19 -14.86 -13.79 -16.54
N PHE A 20 -13.92 -13.14 -17.22
CA PHE A 20 -13.32 -13.61 -18.47
C PHE A 20 -11.89 -14.14 -18.27
N PHE A 21 -11.21 -13.70 -17.20
CA PHE A 21 -9.82 -14.06 -16.95
C PHE A 21 -9.73 -15.33 -16.10
N SER A 22 -8.98 -16.32 -16.59
CA SER A 22 -8.55 -17.44 -15.77
C SER A 22 -7.69 -16.96 -14.59
N LYS A 23 -7.48 -17.81 -13.58
CA LYS A 23 -6.67 -17.45 -12.41
C LYS A 23 -5.23 -17.10 -12.79
N GLU A 24 -4.68 -17.78 -13.79
CA GLU A 24 -3.33 -17.55 -14.31
C GLU A 24 -3.24 -16.17 -14.99
N VAL A 25 -4.26 -15.79 -15.77
CA VAL A 25 -4.31 -14.46 -16.41
C VAL A 25 -4.46 -13.36 -15.35
N GLN A 26 -5.29 -13.58 -14.32
CA GLN A 26 -5.40 -12.66 -13.19
C GLN A 26 -4.07 -12.51 -12.45
N PHE A 27 -3.35 -13.62 -12.21
CA PHE A 27 -2.04 -13.63 -11.59
C PHE A 27 -1.03 -12.81 -12.39
N VAL A 28 -0.83 -13.12 -13.67
CA VAL A 28 0.11 -12.40 -14.55
C VAL A 28 -0.26 -10.92 -14.66
N SER A 29 -1.55 -10.61 -14.80
CA SER A 29 -2.03 -9.21 -14.85
C SER A 29 -1.74 -8.46 -13.55
N SER A 30 -1.90 -9.12 -12.41
CA SER A 30 -1.56 -8.56 -11.10
C SER A 30 -0.08 -8.20 -11.02
N PHE A 31 0.80 -9.11 -11.45
CA PHE A 31 2.24 -8.87 -11.49
C PHE A 31 2.58 -7.70 -12.39
N ILE A 32 2.03 -7.64 -13.61
CA ILE A 32 2.26 -6.51 -14.52
C ILE A 32 1.89 -5.19 -13.85
N LEU A 33 0.72 -5.11 -13.22
CA LEU A 33 0.27 -3.89 -12.54
C LEU A 33 1.13 -3.52 -11.33
N ILE A 34 1.47 -4.50 -10.49
CA ILE A 34 2.31 -4.29 -9.30
C ILE A 34 3.71 -3.85 -9.71
N LEU A 35 4.32 -4.50 -10.70
CA LEU A 35 5.63 -4.12 -11.19
C LEU A 35 5.59 -2.75 -11.87
N SER A 36 4.57 -2.42 -12.65
CA SER A 36 4.52 -1.18 -13.42
C SER A 36 4.23 0.07 -12.58
N PHE A 37 3.30 0.00 -11.62
CA PHE A 37 2.91 1.16 -10.82
C PHE A 37 3.28 1.00 -9.34
N GLY A 38 3.19 -0.21 -8.80
CA GLY A 38 3.50 -0.51 -7.40
C GLY A 38 5.00 -0.34 -7.10
N ILE A 39 5.87 -1.09 -7.79
CA ILE A 39 7.31 -0.97 -7.56
C ILE A 39 7.85 0.37 -8.06
N LEU A 40 7.30 0.90 -9.17
CA LEU A 40 7.76 2.16 -9.76
C LEU A 40 7.61 3.36 -8.80
N HIS A 41 6.52 3.46 -8.04
CA HIS A 41 6.35 4.62 -7.15
C HIS A 41 7.30 4.55 -5.93
N GLY A 42 7.59 3.36 -5.40
CA GLY A 42 8.61 3.18 -4.36
C GLY A 42 10.04 3.39 -4.87
N ALA A 43 10.30 3.15 -6.16
CA ALA A 43 11.62 3.37 -6.76
C ALA A 43 12.08 4.86 -6.75
N ASN A 44 11.18 5.82 -6.47
CA ASN A 44 11.52 7.23 -6.33
C ASN A 44 11.86 7.67 -4.88
N ASP A 45 11.86 6.76 -3.91
CA ASP A 45 12.07 7.08 -2.49
C ASP A 45 13.38 7.79 -2.20
N LEU A 46 14.46 7.43 -2.89
CA LEU A 46 15.75 8.10 -2.73
C LEU A 46 15.73 9.56 -3.22
N PHE A 47 14.96 9.85 -4.28
CA PHE A 47 14.78 11.21 -4.78
C PHE A 47 13.95 12.05 -3.81
N LEU A 48 12.89 11.46 -3.23
CA LEU A 48 12.10 12.08 -2.17
C LEU A 48 12.95 12.38 -0.94
N LEU A 49 13.70 11.40 -0.45
CA LEU A 49 14.62 11.55 0.67
C LEU A 49 15.66 12.64 0.40
N ASN A 50 16.21 12.69 -0.80
CA ASN A 50 17.16 13.73 -1.18
C ASN A 50 16.51 15.12 -1.10
N LYS A 51 15.28 15.29 -1.61
CA LYS A 51 14.54 16.56 -1.50
C LYS A 51 14.23 16.94 -0.05
N ILE A 52 13.79 15.98 0.77
CA ILE A 52 13.52 16.17 2.21
C ILE A 52 14.80 16.58 2.96
N LYS A 53 15.93 15.92 2.66
CA LYS A 53 17.21 16.09 3.35
C LYS A 53 18.11 17.14 2.72
N ASN A 54 17.73 17.78 1.61
CA ASN A 54 18.58 18.77 0.93
C ASN A 54 18.91 19.99 1.81
N LYS A 55 18.13 20.23 2.87
CA LYS A 55 18.49 21.18 3.96
C LYS A 55 19.81 20.82 4.68
N LYS A 56 20.30 19.56 4.58
CA LYS A 56 21.50 19.03 5.28
C LYS A 56 22.67 18.61 4.36
N LYS A 57 22.62 18.88 3.04
CA LYS A 57 23.67 18.53 2.05
C LYS A 57 24.20 17.08 2.13
N GLN A 58 23.32 16.10 2.37
CA GLN A 58 23.75 14.70 2.50
C GLN A 58 23.98 14.06 1.12
N SER A 59 25.08 13.30 0.95
CA SER A 59 25.37 12.59 -0.31
C SER A 59 24.30 11.53 -0.62
N VAL A 60 23.96 11.39 -1.92
CA VAL A 60 23.01 10.38 -2.44
C VAL A 60 23.47 8.97 -2.10
N ILE A 61 24.79 8.70 -2.09
CA ILE A 61 25.35 7.40 -1.71
C ILE A 61 25.01 7.06 -0.25
N VAL A 62 25.08 8.05 0.64
CA VAL A 62 24.74 7.84 2.06
C VAL A 62 23.24 7.59 2.23
N LEU A 63 22.39 8.25 1.45
CA LEU A 63 20.95 7.99 1.46
C LEU A 63 20.64 6.58 0.94
N LEU A 64 21.31 6.15 -0.13
CA LEU A 64 21.20 4.80 -0.68
C LEU A 64 21.62 3.75 0.35
N ILE A 65 22.77 3.92 1.00
CA ILE A 65 23.24 2.99 2.04
C ILE A 65 22.20 2.88 3.15
N LYS A 66 21.70 4.02 3.68
CA LYS A 66 20.66 4.00 4.72
C LYS A 66 19.39 3.27 4.27
N TYR A 67 18.92 3.54 3.05
CA TYR A 67 17.72 2.91 2.51
C TYR A 67 17.89 1.39 2.38
N VAL A 68 19.00 0.94 1.78
CA VAL A 68 19.32 -0.48 1.62
C VAL A 68 19.53 -1.15 2.98
N SER A 69 20.17 -0.50 3.95
CA SER A 69 20.31 -1.03 5.31
C SER A 69 18.97 -1.26 6.00
N VAL A 70 17.95 -0.42 5.75
CA VAL A 70 16.60 -0.65 6.27
C VAL A 70 15.96 -1.86 5.58
N VAL A 71 16.05 -1.97 4.25
CA VAL A 71 15.56 -3.16 3.51
C VAL A 71 16.19 -4.44 4.06
N LEU A 72 17.52 -4.48 4.18
CA LEU A 72 18.26 -5.64 4.68
C LEU A 72 17.89 -5.97 6.12
N SER A 73 17.71 -4.96 6.98
CA SER A 73 17.22 -5.17 8.34
C SER A 73 15.85 -5.86 8.36
N VAL A 74 14.93 -5.49 7.47
CA VAL A 74 13.62 -6.13 7.39
C VAL A 74 13.74 -7.58 6.89
N VAL A 75 14.59 -7.85 5.90
CA VAL A 75 14.88 -9.21 5.43
C VAL A 75 15.43 -10.07 6.58
N ILE A 76 16.38 -9.53 7.36
CA ILE A 76 16.94 -10.19 8.56
C ILE A 76 15.84 -10.48 9.59
N LEU A 77 14.91 -9.55 9.83
CA LEU A 77 13.78 -9.76 10.74
C LEU A 77 12.85 -10.87 10.26
N PHE A 78 12.56 -10.94 8.95
CA PHE A 78 11.78 -12.05 8.37
C PHE A 78 12.51 -13.39 8.52
N TYR A 79 13.83 -13.41 8.48
CA TYR A 79 14.60 -14.64 8.67
C TYR A 79 14.59 -15.12 10.14
N PHE A 80 14.87 -14.24 11.10
CA PHE A 80 15.02 -14.65 12.51
C PHE A 80 13.72 -14.67 13.32
N ILE A 81 12.79 -13.73 13.06
CA ILE A 81 11.56 -13.56 13.84
C ILE A 81 10.34 -13.27 12.92
N PRO A 82 10.03 -14.19 11.97
CA PRO A 82 9.05 -13.96 10.90
C PRO A 82 7.66 -13.57 11.41
N LYS A 83 7.23 -14.09 12.57
CA LYS A 83 5.95 -13.73 13.20
C LYS A 83 5.87 -12.25 13.54
N LEU A 84 6.92 -11.70 14.17
CA LEU A 84 6.95 -10.28 14.55
C LEU A 84 7.14 -9.38 13.33
N ALA A 85 7.97 -9.80 12.37
CA ALA A 85 8.17 -9.08 11.12
C ALA A 85 6.86 -8.94 10.34
N LEU A 86 6.12 -10.05 10.18
CA LEU A 86 4.83 -10.08 9.49
C LEU A 86 3.77 -9.24 10.21
N LEU A 87 3.65 -9.35 11.54
CA LEU A 87 2.73 -8.52 12.31
C LEU A 87 3.04 -7.03 12.16
N SER A 88 4.32 -6.66 12.26
CA SER A 88 4.77 -5.28 12.09
C SER A 88 4.45 -4.77 10.69
N PHE A 89 4.70 -5.57 9.65
CA PHE A 89 4.36 -5.24 8.27
C PHE A 89 2.86 -4.98 8.09
N ILE A 90 2.00 -5.83 8.63
CA ILE A 90 0.53 -5.67 8.57
C ILE A 90 0.11 -4.35 9.23
N LEU A 91 0.62 -4.05 10.42
CA LEU A 91 0.28 -2.83 11.16
C LEU A 91 0.78 -1.56 10.46
N ILE A 92 2.01 -1.57 9.94
CA ILE A 92 2.59 -0.45 9.19
C ILE A 92 1.80 -0.21 7.90
N SER A 93 1.48 -1.28 7.15
CA SER A 93 0.70 -1.19 5.91
C SER A 93 -0.71 -0.67 6.15
N ALA A 94 -1.35 -1.12 7.23
CA ALA A 94 -2.67 -0.63 7.64
C ALA A 94 -2.66 0.88 7.90
N PHE A 95 -1.68 1.39 8.65
CA PHE A 95 -1.53 2.83 8.83
C PHE A 95 -1.30 3.55 7.50
N HIS A 96 -0.38 3.04 6.68
CA HIS A 96 0.01 3.68 5.42
C HIS A 96 -1.11 3.76 4.39
N PHE A 97 -1.92 2.70 4.24
CA PHE A 97 -3.08 2.71 3.35
C PHE A 97 -4.12 3.75 3.78
N GLY A 98 -4.40 3.83 5.08
CA GLY A 98 -5.29 4.86 5.61
C GLY A 98 -4.71 6.26 5.45
N GLU A 99 -3.41 6.42 5.69
CA GLU A 99 -2.72 7.72 5.60
C GLU A 99 -2.79 8.22 4.17
N GLN A 100 -2.43 7.40 3.19
CA GLN A 100 -2.50 7.77 1.79
C GLN A 100 -3.93 8.12 1.34
N HIS A 101 -4.96 7.46 1.90
CA HIS A 101 -6.35 7.76 1.54
C HIS A 101 -6.85 9.07 2.16
N TRP A 102 -6.52 9.35 3.43
CA TRP A 102 -7.13 10.45 4.19
C TRP A 102 -6.22 11.66 4.44
N THR A 103 -4.93 11.56 4.15
CA THR A 103 -3.99 12.67 4.31
C THR A 103 -4.45 13.89 3.51
N ASN A 104 -4.31 15.06 4.13
CA ASN A 104 -4.74 16.37 3.62
C ASN A 104 -6.25 16.53 3.36
N LYS A 105 -7.09 15.54 3.71
CA LYS A 105 -8.56 15.64 3.61
C LYS A 105 -9.25 15.85 4.95
N LEU A 106 -8.58 15.50 6.06
CA LEU A 106 -9.11 15.59 7.41
C LEU A 106 -8.51 16.80 8.15
N HIS A 107 -9.40 17.69 8.59
CA HIS A 107 -9.12 18.88 9.41
C HIS A 107 -9.66 18.64 10.82
N ILE A 108 -8.81 18.12 11.69
CA ILE A 108 -9.16 17.76 13.07
C ILE A 108 -7.99 18.18 13.95
N LYS A 109 -8.31 18.83 15.08
CA LYS A 109 -7.30 19.35 16.01
C LYS A 109 -6.49 18.24 16.70
N SER A 110 -7.12 17.13 17.04
CA SER A 110 -6.45 15.99 17.69
C SER A 110 -5.74 15.10 16.68
N ASP A 111 -4.41 15.12 16.69
CA ASP A 111 -3.57 14.25 15.86
C ASP A 111 -3.75 12.77 16.22
N PHE A 112 -3.94 12.45 17.50
CA PHE A 112 -4.19 11.08 17.97
C PHE A 112 -5.47 10.49 17.36
N ILE A 113 -6.59 11.22 17.40
CA ILE A 113 -7.86 10.74 16.83
C ILE A 113 -7.74 10.59 15.31
N LYS A 114 -7.08 11.54 14.64
CA LYS A 114 -6.83 11.48 13.20
C LYS A 114 -6.03 10.22 12.82
N LYS A 115 -4.90 9.97 13.50
CA LYS A 115 -4.06 8.79 13.29
C LYS A 115 -4.79 7.49 13.60
N THR A 116 -5.64 7.48 14.64
CA THR A 116 -6.44 6.31 15.02
C THR A 116 -7.45 5.95 13.94
N PHE A 117 -8.21 6.93 13.44
CA PHE A 117 -9.15 6.72 12.33
C PHE A 117 -8.44 6.29 11.05
N VAL A 118 -7.33 6.95 10.71
CA VAL A 118 -6.48 6.59 9.58
C VAL A 118 -6.04 5.14 9.68
N PHE A 119 -5.47 4.73 10.82
CA PHE A 119 -5.05 3.35 11.06
C PHE A 119 -6.21 2.38 10.86
N PHE A 120 -7.35 2.59 11.53
CA PHE A 120 -8.47 1.66 11.43
C PHE A 120 -9.14 1.62 10.05
N TYR A 121 -9.09 2.72 9.28
CA TYR A 121 -9.56 2.71 7.89
C TYR A 121 -8.71 1.77 7.02
N GLY A 122 -7.38 1.90 7.06
CA GLY A 122 -6.51 1.00 6.30
C GLY A 122 -6.46 -0.42 6.86
N PHE A 123 -6.55 -0.57 8.19
CA PHE A 123 -6.65 -1.88 8.86
C PHE A 123 -7.92 -2.62 8.43
N PHE A 124 -9.06 -1.92 8.36
CA PHE A 124 -10.30 -2.48 7.84
C PHE A 124 -10.17 -2.93 6.39
N ILE A 125 -9.58 -2.12 5.51
CA ILE A 125 -9.41 -2.52 4.10
C ILE A 125 -8.53 -3.76 3.97
N LEU A 126 -7.40 -3.80 4.69
CA LEU A 126 -6.49 -4.94 4.66
C LEU A 126 -7.16 -6.21 5.19
N PHE A 127 -7.87 -6.11 6.31
CA PHE A 127 -8.59 -7.26 6.90
C PHE A 127 -9.86 -7.63 6.14
N LEU A 128 -10.47 -6.72 5.38
CA LEU A 128 -11.56 -7.03 4.45
C LEU A 128 -11.05 -7.96 3.33
N LEU A 129 -9.87 -7.67 2.76
CA LEU A 129 -9.21 -8.56 1.80
C LEU A 129 -8.91 -9.92 2.44
N PHE A 130 -8.29 -9.93 3.63
CA PHE A 130 -7.95 -11.18 4.31
C PHE A 130 -9.18 -12.01 4.68
N PHE A 131 -10.28 -11.35 5.04
CA PHE A 131 -11.53 -12.01 5.39
C PHE A 131 -12.19 -12.69 4.19
N PHE A 132 -12.10 -12.14 2.98
CA PHE A 132 -12.59 -12.82 1.78
C PHE A 132 -11.64 -13.89 1.24
N HIS A 133 -10.34 -13.80 1.56
CA HIS A 133 -9.29 -14.72 1.10
C HIS A 133 -8.65 -15.54 2.24
N GLN A 134 -9.43 -15.95 3.24
CA GLN A 134 -8.86 -16.56 4.45
C GLN A 134 -7.97 -17.77 4.17
N ASN A 135 -8.33 -18.63 3.21
CA ASN A 135 -7.54 -19.82 2.92
C ASN A 135 -6.19 -19.45 2.28
N ASP A 136 -6.20 -18.62 1.24
CA ASP A 136 -4.99 -18.16 0.55
C ASP A 136 -4.04 -17.42 1.51
N VAL A 137 -4.60 -16.51 2.34
CA VAL A 137 -3.83 -15.78 3.35
C VAL A 137 -3.24 -16.73 4.39
N ARG A 138 -3.99 -17.74 4.85
CA ARG A 138 -3.48 -18.72 5.82
C ARG A 138 -2.37 -19.59 5.25
N ASP A 139 -2.46 -19.97 3.97
CA ASP A 139 -1.41 -20.71 3.27
C ASP A 139 -0.14 -19.85 3.15
N ILE A 140 -0.25 -18.60 2.72
CA ILE A 140 0.87 -17.65 2.65
C ILE A 140 1.50 -17.43 4.02
N VAL A 141 0.67 -17.19 5.06
CA VAL A 141 1.16 -17.00 6.43
C VAL A 141 1.88 -18.26 6.89
N PHE A 142 1.32 -19.44 6.68
CA PHE A 142 1.97 -20.71 7.02
C PHE A 142 3.34 -20.83 6.35
N THR A 143 3.46 -20.53 5.06
CA THR A 143 4.75 -20.56 4.35
C THR A 143 5.77 -19.56 4.91
N ILE A 144 5.33 -18.40 5.42
CA ILE A 144 6.24 -17.37 5.97
C ILE A 144 6.67 -17.68 7.41
N ILE A 145 5.74 -18.10 8.28
CA ILE A 145 5.98 -18.22 9.74
C ILE A 145 6.05 -19.66 10.24
N ASP A 146 5.92 -20.65 9.35
CA ASP A 146 5.84 -22.10 9.62
C ASP A 146 4.85 -22.45 10.74
N TYR A 147 3.71 -21.76 10.74
CA TYR A 147 2.68 -21.94 11.77
C TYR A 147 1.27 -21.73 11.20
N LYS A 148 0.44 -22.77 11.35
CA LYS A 148 -0.93 -22.77 10.83
C LYS A 148 -1.85 -22.00 11.77
N ILE A 149 -2.22 -20.78 11.37
CA ILE A 149 -3.16 -19.96 12.13
C ILE A 149 -4.62 -20.43 11.94
N SER A 150 -5.43 -20.22 12.98
CA SER A 150 -6.88 -20.43 12.90
C SER A 150 -7.56 -19.29 12.14
N LYS A 151 -8.80 -19.51 11.67
CA LYS A 151 -9.60 -18.45 11.02
C LYS A 151 -9.84 -17.26 11.94
N SER A 152 -9.96 -17.51 13.25
CA SER A 152 -10.16 -16.47 14.26
C SER A 152 -9.06 -15.42 14.30
N VAL A 153 -7.83 -15.76 13.89
CA VAL A 153 -6.70 -14.80 13.79
C VAL A 153 -6.94 -13.75 12.70
N ILE A 154 -7.81 -14.03 11.72
CA ILE A 154 -8.23 -13.09 10.67
C ILE A 154 -9.59 -12.46 11.02
N GLU A 155 -10.55 -13.27 11.46
CA GLU A 155 -11.92 -12.82 11.72
C GLU A 155 -12.01 -11.84 12.89
N ILE A 156 -11.30 -12.10 13.99
CA ILE A 156 -11.36 -11.22 15.18
C ILE A 156 -10.83 -9.82 14.84
N PRO A 157 -9.62 -9.64 14.25
CA PRO A 157 -9.18 -8.30 13.90
C PRO A 157 -10.04 -7.64 12.82
N PHE A 158 -10.66 -8.41 11.90
CA PHE A 158 -11.65 -7.87 10.97
C PHE A 158 -12.85 -7.24 11.70
N TYR A 159 -13.47 -7.95 12.63
CA TYR A 159 -14.58 -7.42 13.41
C TYR A 159 -14.17 -6.25 14.31
N ILE A 160 -13.00 -6.32 14.95
CA ILE A 160 -12.44 -5.20 15.73
C ILE A 160 -12.24 -3.98 14.83
N SER A 161 -11.64 -4.15 13.65
CA SER A 161 -11.40 -3.05 12.71
C SER A 161 -12.70 -2.42 12.24
N THR A 162 -13.73 -3.23 12.00
CA THR A 162 -15.07 -2.79 11.61
C THR A 162 -15.71 -1.94 12.71
N LEU A 163 -15.70 -2.44 13.95
CA LEU A 163 -16.23 -1.72 15.10
C LEU A 163 -15.49 -0.40 15.33
N MET A 164 -14.16 -0.42 15.30
CA MET A 164 -13.33 0.76 15.53
C MET A 164 -13.48 1.79 14.40
N LEU A 165 -13.60 1.35 13.15
CA LEU A 165 -13.89 2.22 12.03
C LEU A 165 -15.29 2.86 12.16
N PHE A 166 -16.29 2.11 12.63
CA PHE A 166 -17.62 2.66 12.90
C PHE A 166 -17.60 3.72 14.01
N LEU A 167 -16.94 3.43 15.14
CA LEU A 167 -16.84 4.35 16.27
C LEU A 167 -16.09 5.64 15.89
N THR A 168 -14.91 5.49 15.29
CA THR A 168 -14.09 6.63 14.87
C THR A 168 -14.74 7.40 13.71
N GLY A 169 -15.37 6.71 12.76
CA GLY A 169 -16.13 7.32 11.66
C GLY A 169 -17.34 8.10 12.14
N THR A 170 -18.06 7.61 13.16
CA THR A 170 -19.15 8.34 13.81
C THR A 170 -18.63 9.63 14.46
N TYR A 171 -17.51 9.56 15.17
CA TYR A 171 -16.86 10.76 15.69
C TYR A 171 -16.48 11.73 14.55
N MET A 172 -15.90 11.24 13.45
CA MET A 172 -15.53 12.08 12.30
C MET A 172 -16.75 12.76 11.67
N PHE A 173 -17.89 12.08 11.57
CA PHE A 173 -19.12 12.64 11.04
C PHE A 173 -19.58 13.89 11.81
N PHE A 174 -19.48 13.88 13.13
CA PHE A 174 -19.87 15.02 13.96
C PHE A 174 -18.81 16.13 14.02
N LYS A 175 -17.52 15.79 13.86
CA LYS A 175 -16.41 16.73 14.11
C LYS A 175 -15.72 17.25 12.85
N ASN A 176 -15.96 16.67 11.68
CA ASN A 176 -15.32 17.07 10.44
C ASN A 176 -16.34 17.21 9.29
N SER A 177 -16.56 18.44 8.83
CA SER A 177 -17.52 18.76 7.75
C SER A 177 -17.12 18.13 6.41
N THR A 178 -15.83 18.07 6.09
CA THR A 178 -15.32 17.43 4.87
C THR A 178 -15.62 15.94 4.84
N PHE A 179 -15.43 15.25 5.97
CA PHE A 179 -15.77 13.84 6.13
C PHE A 179 -17.29 13.62 6.00
N LYS A 180 -18.09 14.43 6.73
CA LYS A 180 -19.55 14.38 6.66
C LYS A 180 -20.08 14.50 5.23
N ALA A 181 -19.55 15.46 4.47
CA ALA A 181 -19.93 15.67 3.07
C ALA A 181 -19.57 14.49 2.14
N LYS A 182 -18.57 13.69 2.51
CA LYS A 182 -18.08 12.55 1.70
C LYS A 182 -18.54 11.20 2.20
N LEU A 183 -19.22 11.12 3.35
CA LEU A 183 -19.56 9.85 4.00
C LEU A 183 -20.25 8.85 3.06
N VAL A 184 -21.27 9.29 2.32
CA VAL A 184 -22.00 8.41 1.38
C VAL A 184 -21.07 7.86 0.30
N LEU A 185 -20.20 8.71 -0.24
CA LEU A 185 -19.23 8.30 -1.26
C LEU A 185 -18.19 7.32 -0.71
N GLU A 186 -17.74 7.51 0.53
CA GLU A 186 -16.79 6.60 1.18
C GLU A 186 -17.41 5.26 1.51
N LEU A 187 -18.66 5.22 1.99
CA LEU A 187 -19.41 3.98 2.17
C LEU A 187 -19.57 3.23 0.85
N PHE A 188 -19.86 3.97 -0.24
CA PHE A 188 -19.89 3.38 -1.59
C PHE A 188 -18.53 2.78 -1.98
N PHE A 189 -17.40 3.45 -1.72
CA PHE A 189 -16.07 2.89 -1.99
C PHE A 189 -15.77 1.63 -1.17
N LEU A 190 -16.15 1.59 0.12
CA LEU A 190 -15.99 0.39 0.93
C LEU A 190 -16.80 -0.80 0.38
N ILE A 191 -18.01 -0.55 -0.15
CA ILE A 191 -18.80 -1.57 -0.84
C ILE A 191 -18.10 -2.03 -2.12
N VAL A 192 -17.55 -1.10 -2.91
CA VAL A 192 -16.77 -1.44 -4.12
C VAL A 192 -15.58 -2.33 -3.75
N PHE A 193 -14.83 -2.01 -2.69
CA PHE A 193 -13.73 -2.86 -2.22
C PHE A 193 -14.20 -4.25 -1.78
N ALA A 194 -15.32 -4.33 -1.04
CA ALA A 194 -15.89 -5.61 -0.64
C ALA A 194 -16.26 -6.47 -1.86
N VAL A 195 -16.85 -5.87 -2.90
CA VAL A 195 -17.19 -6.58 -4.15
C VAL A 195 -15.92 -7.05 -4.87
N ILE A 196 -14.90 -6.20 -5.00
CA ILE A 196 -13.61 -6.57 -5.62
C ILE A 196 -13.00 -7.77 -4.89
N PHE A 197 -12.83 -7.67 -3.58
CA PHE A 197 -12.16 -8.71 -2.78
C PHE A 197 -12.99 -9.99 -2.66
N LYS A 198 -14.31 -9.91 -2.78
CA LYS A 198 -15.15 -11.10 -2.79
C LYS A 198 -15.12 -11.86 -4.12
N THR A 199 -14.85 -11.17 -5.23
CA THR A 199 -15.02 -11.73 -6.59
C THR A 199 -13.71 -12.05 -7.29
N ALA A 200 -12.64 -11.29 -7.04
CA ALA A 200 -11.32 -11.50 -7.62
C ALA A 200 -10.52 -12.59 -6.89
N ALA A 201 -9.46 -13.12 -7.51
CA ALA A 201 -8.42 -13.87 -6.79
C ALA A 201 -7.63 -12.94 -5.86
N LEU A 202 -6.99 -13.47 -4.80
CA LEU A 202 -6.30 -12.69 -3.76
C LEU A 202 -5.37 -11.63 -4.36
N LEU A 203 -4.46 -12.05 -5.23
CA LEU A 203 -3.45 -11.16 -5.80
C LEU A 203 -4.08 -10.11 -6.75
N TRP A 204 -5.16 -10.48 -7.47
CA TRP A 204 -5.86 -9.56 -8.37
C TRP A 204 -6.67 -8.52 -7.60
N GLY A 205 -7.40 -8.94 -6.57
CA GLY A 205 -8.10 -8.03 -5.67
C GLY A 205 -7.13 -7.06 -5.01
N PHE A 206 -6.01 -7.59 -4.48
CA PHE A 206 -4.93 -6.78 -3.94
C PHE A 206 -4.37 -5.80 -4.98
N ALA A 207 -4.05 -6.23 -6.20
CA ALA A 207 -3.49 -5.37 -7.24
C ALA A 207 -4.45 -4.24 -7.66
N ILE A 208 -5.74 -4.52 -7.83
CA ILE A 208 -6.74 -3.48 -8.16
C ILE A 208 -6.76 -2.40 -7.08
N TYR A 209 -6.85 -2.81 -5.80
CA TYR A 209 -6.85 -1.86 -4.70
C TYR A 209 -5.51 -1.11 -4.61
N PHE A 210 -4.42 -1.87 -4.48
CA PHE A 210 -3.08 -1.34 -4.28
C PHE A 210 -2.70 -0.34 -5.37
N ILE A 211 -3.03 -0.61 -6.64
CA ILE A 211 -2.60 0.25 -7.74
C ILE A 211 -3.50 1.47 -7.92
N PHE A 212 -4.80 1.26 -8.11
CA PHE A 212 -5.70 2.37 -8.44
C PHE A 212 -6.06 3.25 -7.25
N TRP A 213 -6.10 2.66 -6.05
CA TRP A 213 -6.56 3.35 -4.85
C TRP A 213 -5.42 3.83 -3.96
N HIS A 214 -4.23 3.22 -4.08
CA HIS A 214 -3.07 3.58 -3.26
C HIS A 214 -1.87 4.11 -4.07
N SER A 215 -1.27 3.32 -4.97
CA SER A 215 -0.04 3.67 -5.68
C SER A 215 -0.19 4.84 -6.63
N ILE A 216 -1.23 4.88 -7.48
CA ILE A 216 -1.45 6.00 -8.41
C ILE A 216 -1.67 7.32 -7.63
N PRO A 217 -2.51 7.37 -6.58
CA PRO A 217 -2.62 8.54 -5.72
C PRO A 217 -1.30 8.96 -5.07
N SER A 218 -0.55 8.01 -4.49
CA SER A 218 0.77 8.26 -3.91
C SER A 218 1.71 8.86 -4.95
N MET A 219 1.75 8.30 -6.14
CA MET A 219 2.54 8.79 -7.26
C MET A 219 2.16 10.21 -7.67
N ILE A 220 0.86 10.57 -7.70
CA ILE A 220 0.41 11.94 -7.94
C ILE A 220 0.97 12.88 -6.87
N ASP A 221 0.85 12.51 -5.59
CA ASP A 221 1.34 13.31 -4.46
C ASP A 221 2.86 13.49 -4.48
N GLN A 222 3.59 12.45 -4.87
CA GLN A 222 5.04 12.45 -5.02
C GLN A 222 5.51 13.28 -6.20
N VAL A 223 4.85 13.18 -7.37
CA VAL A 223 5.15 14.02 -8.54
C VAL A 223 4.92 15.49 -8.21
N GLN A 224 3.81 15.81 -7.56
CA GLN A 224 3.53 17.17 -7.07
C GLN A 224 4.60 17.62 -6.07
N TYR A 225 4.99 16.76 -5.13
CA TYR A 225 6.03 17.11 -4.17
C TYR A 225 7.38 17.35 -4.83
N LEU A 226 7.80 16.50 -5.78
CA LEU A 226 9.11 16.60 -6.43
C LEU A 226 9.18 17.74 -7.45
N TYR A 227 8.15 17.92 -8.26
CA TYR A 227 8.18 18.80 -9.45
C TYR A 227 7.12 19.93 -9.43
N GLY A 228 6.39 20.09 -8.34
CA GLY A 228 5.45 21.20 -8.09
C GLY A 228 4.05 21.03 -8.71
N SER A 229 3.87 20.19 -9.73
CA SER A 229 2.55 19.95 -10.33
C SER A 229 2.43 18.59 -11.01
N TRP A 230 1.20 18.07 -11.06
CA TRP A 230 0.86 16.85 -11.81
C TRP A 230 0.56 17.20 -13.27
N ASN A 231 1.48 16.85 -14.18
CA ASN A 231 1.31 16.98 -15.63
C ASN A 231 2.14 15.90 -16.36
N LYS A 232 1.88 15.70 -17.65
CA LYS A 232 2.54 14.66 -18.47
C LYS A 232 4.07 14.76 -18.44
N ASN A 233 4.62 15.98 -18.53
CA ASN A 233 6.07 16.19 -18.56
C ASN A 233 6.72 15.81 -17.22
N ASN A 234 6.11 16.22 -16.10
CA ASN A 234 6.58 15.89 -14.76
C ASN A 234 6.42 14.39 -14.45
N PHE A 235 5.35 13.76 -14.93
CA PHE A 235 5.18 12.31 -14.82
C PHE A 235 6.26 11.54 -15.61
N ILE A 236 6.59 11.96 -16.82
CA ILE A 236 7.70 11.35 -17.59
C ILE A 236 9.04 11.52 -16.86
N LYS A 237 9.30 12.70 -16.27
CA LYS A 237 10.51 12.93 -15.44
C LYS A 237 10.57 11.97 -14.26
N TYR A 238 9.44 11.77 -13.58
CA TYR A 238 9.29 10.85 -12.45
C TYR A 238 9.55 9.38 -12.82
N CYS A 239 9.04 8.93 -13.98
CA CYS A 239 9.33 7.58 -14.47
C CYS A 239 10.81 7.42 -14.82
N LYS A 240 11.43 8.43 -15.45
CA LYS A 240 12.85 8.41 -15.81
C LYS A 240 13.76 8.41 -14.58
N SER A 241 13.42 9.12 -13.50
CA SER A 241 14.21 9.11 -12.28
C SER A 241 14.18 7.77 -11.56
N ALA A 242 13.03 7.08 -11.55
CA ALA A 242 12.91 5.75 -10.93
C ALA A 242 13.54 4.61 -11.74
N LEU A 243 13.82 4.80 -13.03
CA LEU A 243 14.09 3.71 -13.98
C LEU A 243 15.14 2.71 -13.48
N TRP A 244 16.28 3.18 -12.97
CA TRP A 244 17.36 2.29 -12.53
C TRP A 244 17.00 1.48 -11.27
N PHE A 245 16.41 2.13 -10.26
CA PHE A 245 15.98 1.44 -9.04
C PHE A 245 14.81 0.48 -9.31
N TRP A 246 13.93 0.86 -10.23
CA TRP A 246 12.86 0.00 -10.72
C TRP A 246 13.44 -1.25 -11.41
N LEU A 247 14.36 -1.10 -12.37
CA LEU A 247 15.01 -2.22 -13.06
C LEU A 247 15.73 -3.17 -12.10
N ILE A 248 16.44 -2.66 -11.10
CA ILE A 248 17.09 -3.49 -10.06
C ILE A 248 16.04 -4.32 -9.31
N SER A 249 14.90 -3.72 -8.97
CA SER A 249 13.80 -4.42 -8.30
C SER A 249 13.18 -5.50 -9.19
N ILE A 250 13.02 -5.23 -10.50
CA ILE A 250 12.53 -6.23 -11.46
C ILE A 250 13.51 -7.41 -11.55
N VAL A 251 14.81 -7.15 -11.64
CA VAL A 251 15.83 -8.22 -11.67
C VAL A 251 15.82 -9.02 -10.37
N GLY A 252 15.68 -8.37 -9.21
CA GLY A 252 15.57 -9.05 -7.92
C GLY A 252 14.36 -10.00 -7.85
N ILE A 253 13.19 -9.55 -8.32
CA ILE A 253 11.97 -10.38 -8.38
C ILE A 253 12.12 -11.52 -9.40
N ALA A 254 12.77 -11.27 -10.55
CA ALA A 254 13.04 -12.31 -11.54
C ALA A 254 13.97 -13.40 -10.98
N ILE A 255 15.04 -13.01 -10.27
CA ILE A 255 15.92 -13.97 -9.57
C ILE A 255 15.11 -14.78 -8.55
N LEU A 256 14.28 -14.11 -7.74
CA LEU A 256 13.42 -14.78 -6.75
C LEU A 256 12.53 -15.84 -7.41
N TYR A 257 11.92 -15.53 -8.55
CA TYR A 257 11.10 -16.46 -9.32
C TYR A 257 11.90 -17.67 -9.83
N PHE A 258 13.10 -17.46 -10.37
CA PHE A 258 13.91 -18.58 -10.89
C PHE A 258 14.45 -19.50 -9.79
N VAL A 259 14.69 -18.97 -8.58
CA VAL A 259 15.12 -19.73 -7.40
C VAL A 259 13.95 -20.51 -6.78
N PHE A 260 12.79 -19.87 -6.65
CA PHE A 260 11.59 -20.44 -6.02
C PHE A 260 10.52 -20.69 -7.08
N LYS A 261 10.59 -21.85 -7.73
CA LYS A 261 9.67 -22.24 -8.83
C LYS A 261 8.33 -22.80 -8.36
N ASP A 262 8.20 -23.13 -7.08
CA ASP A 262 6.90 -23.53 -6.51
C ASP A 262 6.02 -22.29 -6.35
N GLU A 263 4.80 -22.34 -6.90
CA GLU A 263 3.90 -21.18 -6.96
C GLU A 263 3.55 -20.63 -5.57
N LYS A 264 3.28 -21.51 -4.59
CA LYS A 264 2.92 -21.08 -3.23
C LYS A 264 4.11 -20.45 -2.53
N LEU A 265 5.29 -21.05 -2.68
CA LEU A 265 6.52 -20.51 -2.13
C LEU A 265 6.87 -19.16 -2.78
N PHE A 266 6.68 -19.03 -4.08
CA PHE A 266 6.89 -17.78 -4.81
C PHE A 266 5.93 -16.69 -4.34
N GLU A 267 4.63 -16.96 -4.19
CA GLU A 267 3.66 -15.98 -3.67
C GLU A 267 4.03 -15.49 -2.27
N ALA A 268 4.38 -16.42 -1.36
CA ALA A 268 4.80 -16.08 -0.01
C ALA A 268 6.07 -15.22 0.00
N MET A 269 7.08 -15.60 -0.82
CA MET A 269 8.31 -14.83 -0.96
C MET A 269 8.08 -13.48 -1.64
N PHE A 270 7.14 -13.40 -2.58
CA PHE A 270 6.75 -12.14 -3.23
C PHE A 270 6.10 -11.17 -2.24
N PHE A 271 5.18 -11.64 -1.39
CA PHE A 271 4.61 -10.81 -0.32
C PHE A 271 5.66 -10.41 0.73
N ALA A 272 6.58 -11.30 1.09
CA ALA A 272 7.70 -10.97 1.98
C ALA A 272 8.64 -9.93 1.35
N PHE A 273 8.93 -10.04 0.05
CA PHE A 273 9.69 -9.05 -0.70
C PHE A 273 8.98 -7.69 -0.71
N LEU A 274 7.68 -7.66 -1.04
CA LEU A 274 6.87 -6.45 -0.97
C LEU A 274 6.92 -5.83 0.44
N ALA A 275 6.83 -6.65 1.48
CA ALA A 275 6.96 -6.19 2.86
C ALA A 275 8.31 -5.53 3.15
N ALA A 276 9.41 -6.15 2.70
CA ALA A 276 10.77 -5.65 2.89
C ALA A 276 11.00 -4.28 2.27
N ILE A 277 10.42 -4.01 1.09
CA ILE A 277 10.53 -2.70 0.44
C ILE A 277 9.46 -1.69 0.93
N THR A 278 8.34 -2.17 1.47
CA THR A 278 7.26 -1.30 1.97
C THR A 278 7.70 -0.52 3.21
N VAL A 279 8.40 -1.14 4.17
CA VAL A 279 8.83 -0.46 5.40
C VAL A 279 9.66 0.81 5.14
N PRO A 280 10.77 0.76 4.37
CA PRO A 280 11.52 1.98 4.05
C PRO A 280 10.68 2.96 3.23
N HIS A 281 9.80 2.48 2.33
CA HIS A 281 8.89 3.35 1.59
C HIS A 281 7.96 4.16 2.50
N VAL A 282 7.30 3.49 3.45
CA VAL A 282 6.41 4.16 4.42
C VAL A 282 7.17 5.21 5.24
N TRP A 283 8.41 4.91 5.64
CA TRP A 283 9.26 5.88 6.32
C TRP A 283 9.51 7.14 5.48
N VAL A 284 9.78 6.99 4.17
CA VAL A 284 9.96 8.12 3.25
C VAL A 284 8.67 8.92 3.08
N ILE A 285 7.53 8.25 2.89
CA ILE A 285 6.25 8.91 2.65
C ILE A 285 5.75 9.67 3.89
N ILE A 286 5.86 9.10 5.09
CA ILE A 286 5.54 9.80 6.34
C ILE A 286 6.41 11.05 6.47
N SER A 287 7.71 10.95 6.14
CA SER A 287 8.63 12.09 6.15
C SER A 287 8.21 13.17 5.14
N MET A 288 7.79 12.78 3.93
CA MET A 288 7.27 13.69 2.91
C MET A 288 6.03 14.43 3.41
N PHE A 289 5.04 13.72 3.94
CA PHE A 289 3.80 14.33 4.45
C PHE A 289 4.05 15.23 5.67
N GLY A 290 5.01 14.88 6.53
CA GLY A 290 5.46 15.76 7.62
C GLY A 290 5.97 17.10 7.09
N THR A 291 6.87 17.07 6.09
CA THR A 291 7.42 18.32 5.51
C THR A 291 6.39 19.17 4.77
N LYS A 292 5.36 18.57 4.15
CA LYS A 292 4.29 19.34 3.49
C LYS A 292 3.49 20.17 4.50
N LYS A 293 3.19 19.61 5.68
CA LYS A 293 2.46 20.33 6.73
C LYS A 293 3.25 21.54 7.24
N GLU A 294 4.56 21.40 7.47
CA GLU A 294 5.43 22.51 7.90
C GLU A 294 5.51 23.69 6.91
N ILE A 295 5.17 23.49 5.63
CA ILE A 295 5.19 24.55 4.60
C ILE A 295 3.82 25.25 4.50
N GLU A 296 2.74 24.57 4.89
CA GLU A 296 1.36 25.08 4.82
C GLU A 296 0.90 25.82 6.09
N ASP A 297 1.60 25.59 7.22
CA ASP A 297 1.44 26.32 8.50
C ASP A 297 2.34 27.57 8.56
#